data_AF-A0A0A2HWG5-F1
#
_entry.id   AF-A0A0A2HWG5-F1
#
_cell.length_a   1.000
_cell.length_b   1.000
_cell.length_c   1.000
_cell.angle_alpha   90.00
_cell.angle_beta   90.00
_cell.angle_gamma   90.00
#
_symmetry.space_group_name_H-M   'P 1'
#
loop_
_entity.id
_entity.type
_entity.pdbx_description
1 polymer ?
#
loop_
_entity_poly.entity_id
_entity_poly.type
_entity_poly.pdbx_seq_one_letter_code
_entity_poly.pdbx_strand_id
1 'polypeptide(L)'
;MGQVSDEELQRVIADFLDMGHVDNIVAMFRRDPRYYDWTGEILADRRFAVRLGVSILFEELKRLQPERLAQAIPSLRRVLRSEEPLLRGEAVSILGIIGTTEAVELVQARLTDPSPQVREMAALVLEEL
;
A
#
# COMPACT_ATOMS: atom_id res chain seq x y z
N MET A 1 30.37 8.50 8.10
CA MET A 1 28.94 8.32 8.41
C MET A 1 28.39 7.38 7.36
N GLY A 2 27.98 6.17 7.74
CA GLY A 2 27.50 5.16 6.79
C GLY A 2 26.18 5.62 6.16
N GLN A 3 26.06 5.45 4.85
CA GLN A 3 24.82 5.70 4.13
C GLN A 3 23.80 4.66 4.60
N VAL A 4 22.66 5.12 5.14
CA VAL A 4 21.56 4.24 5.56
C VAL A 4 21.03 3.52 4.32
N SER A 5 20.85 2.20 4.42
CA SER A 5 20.37 1.39 3.30
C SER A 5 18.86 1.53 3.08
N ASP A 6 18.37 1.13 1.91
CA ASP A 6 16.93 1.12 1.61
C ASP A 6 16.17 0.18 2.54
N GLU A 7 16.72 -1.00 2.82
CA GLU A 7 16.12 -1.99 3.73
C GLU A 7 16.02 -1.47 5.17
N GLU A 8 17.03 -0.71 5.63
CA GLU A 8 17.00 -0.06 6.95
C GLU A 8 15.90 0.99 7.02
N LEU A 9 15.74 1.81 5.97
CA LEU A 9 14.69 2.83 5.93
C LEU A 9 13.29 2.19 5.83
N GLN A 10 13.12 1.12 5.05
CA GLN A 10 11.87 0.37 4.99
C GLN A 10 11.50 -0.18 6.37
N ARG A 11 12.47 -0.73 7.11
CA ARG A 11 12.26 -1.21 8.48
C ARG A 11 11.86 -0.08 9.43
N VAL A 12 12.54 1.06 9.36
CA VAL A 12 12.18 2.26 10.15
C VAL A 12 10.75 2.69 9.85
N ILE A 13 10.35 2.74 8.58
CA ILE A 13 8.97 3.07 8.20
C ILE A 13 8.00 2.08 8.82
N ALA A 14 8.25 0.78 8.66
CA ALA A 14 7.40 -0.27 9.22
C ALA A 14 7.28 -0.15 10.76
N ASP A 15 8.38 0.08 11.47
CA ASP A 15 8.37 0.23 12.93
C ASP A 15 7.54 1.43 13.39
N PHE A 16 7.61 2.55 12.68
CA PHE A 16 6.77 3.71 12.98
C PHE A 16 5.30 3.45 12.71
N LEU A 17 4.96 2.73 11.64
CA LEU A 17 3.58 2.33 11.36
C LEU A 17 3.04 1.36 12.44
N ASP A 18 3.86 0.40 12.88
CA ASP A 18 3.54 -0.53 13.97
C ASP A 18 3.25 0.20 15.30
N MET A 19 3.98 1.28 15.57
CA MET A 19 3.78 2.15 16.73
C MET A 19 2.61 3.15 16.57
N GLY A 20 1.93 3.18 15.41
CA GLY A 20 0.84 4.12 15.11
C GLY A 20 1.31 5.54 14.81
N HIS A 21 2.59 5.75 14.54
CA HIS A 21 3.19 7.05 14.23
C HIS A 21 3.08 7.41 12.74
N VAL A 22 1.88 7.32 12.19
CA VAL A 22 1.60 7.52 10.76
C VAL A 22 1.98 8.93 10.29
N ASP A 23 1.77 9.97 11.11
CA ASP A 23 2.09 11.36 10.76
C ASP A 23 3.57 11.57 10.39
N ASN A 24 4.47 10.85 11.05
CA ASN A 24 5.90 10.91 10.74
C ASN A 24 6.18 10.32 9.36
N ILE A 25 5.48 9.24 9.01
CA ILE A 25 5.63 8.58 7.71
C ILE A 25 4.97 9.39 6.60
N VAL A 26 3.83 10.04 6.87
CA VAL A 26 3.24 11.03 5.97
C VAL A 26 4.25 12.14 5.65
N ALA A 27 4.92 12.69 6.67
CA ALA A 27 5.94 13.73 6.47
C ALA A 27 7.13 13.22 5.64
N MET A 28 7.53 11.95 5.80
CA MET A 28 8.56 11.31 4.99
C MET A 28 8.14 11.17 3.53
N PHE A 29 6.96 10.60 3.24
CA PHE A 29 6.45 10.39 1.88
C PHE A 29 6.20 11.71 1.11
N ARG A 30 5.87 12.79 1.83
CA ARG A 30 5.76 14.13 1.24
C ARG A 30 7.09 14.71 0.78
N ARG A 31 8.20 14.27 1.36
CA ARG A 31 9.55 14.76 1.06
C ARG A 31 10.25 13.93 0.00
N ASP A 32 10.16 12.61 0.09
CA ASP A 32 10.85 11.69 -0.82
C ASP A 32 9.84 10.74 -1.49
N PRO A 33 9.52 10.98 -2.78
CA PRO A 33 8.57 10.16 -3.51
C PRO A 33 9.04 8.71 -3.72
N ARG A 34 10.33 8.40 -3.54
CA ARG A 34 10.81 7.03 -3.71
C ARG A 34 10.16 6.03 -2.75
N TYR A 35 9.62 6.50 -1.62
CA TYR A 35 8.99 5.63 -0.63
C TYR A 35 7.70 4.99 -1.15
N TYR A 36 7.06 5.59 -2.16
CA TYR A 36 5.92 4.96 -2.84
C TYR A 36 6.32 3.67 -3.55
N ASP A 37 7.54 3.57 -4.09
CA ASP A 37 8.05 2.35 -4.72
C ASP A 37 8.23 1.19 -3.73
N TRP A 38 8.32 1.49 -2.43
CA TRP A 38 8.49 0.51 -1.36
C TRP A 38 7.19 0.06 -0.70
N THR A 39 6.05 0.55 -1.19
CA THR A 39 4.74 0.25 -0.57
C THR A 39 4.51 -1.26 -0.49
N GLY A 40 4.88 -2.02 -1.53
CA GLY A 40 4.73 -3.46 -1.53
C GLY A 40 5.64 -4.19 -0.55
N GLU A 41 6.88 -3.74 -0.42
CA GLU A 41 7.86 -4.25 0.54
C GLU A 41 7.41 -3.99 1.98
N ILE A 42 6.84 -2.81 2.27
CA ILE A 42 6.30 -2.48 3.59
C ILE A 42 5.02 -3.30 3.89
N LEU A 43 4.14 -3.47 2.90
CA LEU A 43 2.94 -4.32 3.02
C LEU A 43 3.28 -5.80 3.28
N ALA A 44 4.43 -6.27 2.82
CA ALA A 44 4.89 -7.63 3.08
C ALA A 44 5.34 -7.87 4.54
N ASP A 45 5.34 -6.84 5.39
CA ASP A 45 5.59 -7.01 6.83
C ASP A 45 4.50 -7.90 7.45
N ARG A 46 4.94 -8.84 8.29
CA ARG A 46 4.05 -9.84 8.93
C ARG A 46 3.17 -9.22 10.00
N ARG A 47 3.59 -8.11 10.61
CA ARG A 47 2.84 -7.41 11.65
C ARG A 47 1.58 -6.80 11.06
N PHE A 48 0.44 -7.15 11.64
CA PHE A 48 -0.86 -6.63 11.23
C PHE A 48 -0.94 -5.09 11.35
N ALA A 49 -0.37 -4.52 12.42
CA ALA A 49 -0.39 -3.08 12.66
C ALA A 49 0.38 -2.29 11.59
N VAL A 50 1.45 -2.86 11.00
CA VAL A 50 2.16 -2.23 9.88
C VAL A 50 1.24 -2.12 8.67
N ARG A 51 0.56 -3.21 8.28
CA ARG A 51 -0.34 -3.21 7.11
C ARG A 51 -1.51 -2.25 7.29
N LEU A 52 -2.14 -2.27 8.47
CA LEU A 52 -3.16 -1.28 8.82
C LEU A 52 -2.61 0.15 8.76
N GLY A 53 -1.39 0.35 9.25
CA GLY A 53 -0.70 1.64 9.18
C GLY A 53 -0.46 2.11 7.75
N VAL A 54 -0.18 1.21 6.79
CA VAL A 54 -0.09 1.56 5.36
C VAL A 54 -1.44 2.04 4.83
N SER A 55 -2.55 1.39 5.17
CA SER A 55 -3.88 1.87 4.74
C SER A 55 -4.18 3.26 5.29
N ILE A 56 -3.93 3.50 6.58
CA ILE A 56 -4.11 4.83 7.21
C ILE A 56 -3.18 5.85 6.56
N LEU A 57 -1.92 5.51 6.32
CA LEU A 57 -0.96 6.36 5.62
C LEU A 57 -1.49 6.79 4.24
N PHE A 58 -2.03 5.87 3.46
CA PHE A 58 -2.56 6.17 2.14
C PHE A 58 -3.82 7.05 2.19
N GLU A 59 -4.70 6.86 3.18
CA GLU A 59 -5.84 7.76 3.40
C GLU A 59 -5.40 9.19 3.75
N GLU A 60 -4.40 9.32 4.63
CA GLU A 60 -3.82 10.62 4.97
C GLU A 60 -3.17 11.28 3.74
N LEU A 61 -2.39 10.53 2.96
CA LEU A 61 -1.73 11.02 1.76
C LEU A 61 -2.75 11.39 0.67
N LYS A 62 -3.88 10.68 0.55
CA LYS A 62 -4.96 11.01 -0.38
C LYS A 62 -5.54 12.40 -0.12
N ARG A 63 -5.65 12.80 1.15
CA ARG A 63 -6.10 14.14 1.53
C ARG A 63 -5.06 15.23 1.28
N LEU A 64 -3.78 14.89 1.33
CA LEU A 64 -2.67 15.86 1.31
C LEU A 64 -2.00 16.04 -0.05
N GLN A 65 -1.85 14.97 -0.84
CA GLN A 65 -1.14 14.95 -2.12
C GLN A 65 -1.68 13.84 -3.06
N PRO A 66 -2.97 13.89 -3.44
CA PRO A 66 -3.65 12.84 -4.21
C PRO A 66 -2.92 12.44 -5.50
N GLU A 67 -2.28 13.40 -6.17
CA GLU A 67 -1.57 13.21 -7.43
C GLU A 67 -0.32 12.32 -7.32
N ARG A 68 0.21 12.10 -6.11
CA ARG A 68 1.40 11.28 -5.91
C ARG A 68 1.11 9.81 -5.63
N LEU A 69 -0.11 9.47 -5.24
CA LEU A 69 -0.48 8.10 -4.87
C LEU A 69 -0.25 7.08 -5.98
N ALA A 70 -0.43 7.49 -7.24
CA ALA A 70 -0.20 6.64 -8.41
C ALA A 70 1.23 6.07 -8.48
N GLN A 71 2.21 6.71 -7.83
CA GLN A 71 3.60 6.22 -7.80
C GLN A 71 3.74 4.87 -7.09
N ALA A 72 2.78 4.47 -6.24
CA ALA A 72 2.79 3.16 -5.60
C ALA A 72 2.32 2.02 -6.52
N ILE A 73 1.65 2.32 -7.63
CA ILE A 73 1.02 1.31 -8.49
C ILE A 73 2.01 0.26 -9.02
N PRO A 74 3.23 0.62 -9.50
CA PRO A 74 4.20 -0.37 -9.94
C PRO A 74 4.60 -1.36 -8.84
N SER A 75 4.73 -0.89 -7.60
CA SER A 75 5.05 -1.72 -6.43
C SER A 75 3.88 -2.63 -6.07
N LEU A 76 2.66 -2.08 -5.96
CA LEU A 76 1.44 -2.83 -5.65
C LEU A 76 1.12 -3.90 -6.71
N ARG A 77 1.40 -3.62 -7.99
CA ARG A 77 1.26 -4.60 -9.07
C ARG A 77 2.12 -5.85 -8.86
N ARG A 78 3.29 -5.73 -8.20
CA ARG A 78 4.11 -6.90 -7.83
C ARG A 78 3.42 -7.69 -6.72
N VAL A 79 2.88 -7.00 -5.71
CA VAL A 79 2.15 -7.63 -4.60
C VAL A 79 0.91 -8.39 -5.07
N LEU A 80 0.20 -7.89 -6.09
CA LEU A 80 -0.93 -8.60 -6.71
C LEU A 80 -0.57 -9.96 -7.32
N ARG A 81 0.72 -10.28 -7.46
CA ARG A 81 1.23 -11.59 -7.94
C ARG A 81 1.75 -12.46 -6.80
N SER A 82 1.65 -12.02 -5.55
CA SER A 82 2.05 -12.80 -4.39
C SER A 82 1.28 -14.12 -4.32
N GLU A 83 1.94 -15.19 -3.88
CA GLU A 83 1.27 -16.46 -3.58
C GLU A 83 0.31 -16.32 -2.39
N GLU A 84 0.60 -15.38 -1.48
CA GLU A 84 -0.21 -15.12 -0.29
C GLU A 84 -1.48 -14.32 -0.63
N PRO A 85 -2.69 -14.89 -0.46
CA PRO A 85 -3.93 -14.17 -0.75
C PRO A 85 -4.13 -12.92 0.10
N LEU A 86 -3.64 -12.94 1.34
CA LEU A 86 -3.69 -11.80 2.24
C LEU A 86 -3.00 -10.59 1.60
N LEU A 87 -1.75 -10.73 1.15
CA LEU A 87 -1.00 -9.64 0.53
C LEU A 87 -1.67 -9.11 -0.73
N ARG A 88 -2.27 -10.00 -1.55
CA ARG A 88 -3.05 -9.58 -2.72
C ARG A 88 -4.26 -8.73 -2.30
N GLY A 89 -4.97 -9.11 -1.25
CA GLY A 89 -6.10 -8.35 -0.70
C GLY A 89 -5.69 -6.98 -0.15
N GLU A 90 -4.58 -6.92 0.58
CA GLU A 90 -4.02 -5.65 1.10
C GLU A 90 -3.65 -4.71 -0.06
N ALA A 91 -3.02 -5.24 -1.11
CA ALA A 91 -2.72 -4.46 -2.31
C ALA A 91 -3.99 -3.94 -3.03
N VAL A 92 -5.05 -4.75 -3.08
CA VAL A 92 -6.36 -4.33 -3.60
C VAL A 92 -6.93 -3.18 -2.78
N SER A 93 -6.87 -3.24 -1.45
CA SER A 93 -7.33 -2.17 -0.57
C SER A 93 -6.57 -0.87 -0.86
N ILE A 94 -5.24 -0.90 -0.91
CA ILE A 94 -4.44 0.31 -1.21
C ILE A 94 -4.75 0.85 -2.63
N LEU A 95 -4.89 -0.02 -3.64
CA LEU A 95 -5.28 0.41 -4.99
C LEU A 95 -6.66 1.11 -5.00
N GLY A 96 -7.60 0.66 -4.17
CA GLY A 96 -8.87 1.33 -3.93
C GLY A 96 -8.70 2.75 -3.41
N ILE A 97 -7.84 2.94 -2.41
CA ILE A 97 -7.54 4.28 -1.86
C ILE A 97 -6.98 5.19 -2.96
N ILE A 98 -6.06 4.67 -3.79
CA ILE A 98 -5.43 5.39 -4.91
C ILE A 98 -6.48 5.84 -5.94
N GLY A 99 -7.44 4.99 -6.31
CA GLY A 99 -8.63 5.35 -7.09
C GLY A 99 -8.42 5.88 -8.51
N THR A 100 -7.18 5.92 -9.02
CA THR A 100 -6.91 6.27 -10.43
C THR A 100 -7.46 5.22 -11.39
N THR A 101 -7.71 5.57 -12.64
CA THR A 101 -8.19 4.61 -13.66
C THR A 101 -7.35 3.33 -13.72
N GLU A 102 -6.02 3.46 -13.72
CA GLU A 102 -5.11 2.30 -13.71
C GLU A 102 -5.27 1.44 -12.44
N ALA A 103 -5.45 2.07 -11.27
CA ALA A 103 -5.67 1.35 -10.02
C ALA A 103 -7.01 0.60 -10.02
N VAL A 104 -8.08 1.24 -10.52
CA VAL A 104 -9.41 0.62 -10.62
C VAL A 104 -9.40 -0.57 -11.56
N GLU A 105 -8.72 -0.49 -12.71
CA GLU A 105 -8.56 -1.62 -13.63
C GLU A 105 -7.85 -2.82 -12.95
N LEU A 106 -6.84 -2.54 -12.13
CA LEU A 106 -6.14 -3.57 -11.36
C LEU A 106 -7.05 -4.22 -10.30
N VAL A 107 -7.90 -3.43 -9.63
CA VAL A 107 -8.89 -3.95 -8.67
C VAL A 107 -9.92 -4.82 -9.40
N GLN A 108 -10.47 -4.36 -10.53
CA GLN A 108 -11.42 -5.14 -11.35
C GLN A 108 -10.84 -6.48 -11.79
N ALA A 109 -9.56 -6.52 -12.17
CA ALA A 109 -8.87 -7.76 -12.51
C ALA A 109 -8.72 -8.75 -11.35
N ARG A 110 -9.08 -8.38 -10.11
CA ARG A 110 -9.11 -9.26 -8.92
C ARG A 110 -10.49 -9.82 -8.60
N LEU A 111 -11.54 -9.42 -9.30
CA LEU A 111 -12.86 -10.05 -9.20
C LEU A 111 -12.87 -11.53 -9.60
N THR A 112 -11.86 -11.99 -10.32
CA THR A 112 -11.66 -13.40 -10.71
C THR A 112 -10.45 -14.04 -10.02
N ASP A 113 -9.97 -13.47 -8.90
CA ASP A 113 -8.84 -14.06 -8.15
C ASP A 113 -9.20 -15.48 -7.65
N PRO A 114 -8.24 -16.42 -7.63
CA PRO A 114 -8.48 -17.77 -7.09
C PRO A 114 -8.99 -17.77 -5.64
N SER A 115 -8.56 -16.81 -4.82
CA SER A 115 -8.99 -16.69 -3.43
C SER A 115 -10.35 -16.00 -3.35
N PRO A 116 -11.35 -16.61 -2.68
CA PRO A 116 -12.63 -15.95 -2.38
C PRO A 116 -12.46 -14.63 -1.63
N GLN A 117 -11.54 -14.58 -0.66
CA GLN A 117 -11.29 -13.39 0.16
C GLN A 117 -10.81 -12.21 -0.68
N VAL A 118 -9.95 -12.47 -1.68
CA VAL A 118 -9.47 -11.42 -2.59
C VAL A 118 -10.58 -10.94 -3.52
N ARG A 119 -11.46 -11.84 -3.99
CA ARG A 119 -12.63 -11.45 -4.80
C ARG A 119 -13.60 -10.59 -4.02
N GLU A 120 -13.89 -10.96 -2.78
CA GLU A 120 -14.75 -10.20 -1.86
C GLU A 120 -14.17 -8.82 -1.59
N MET A 121 -12.86 -8.73 -1.31
CA MET A 121 -12.18 -7.45 -1.14
C MET A 121 -12.26 -6.58 -2.40
N ALA A 122 -12.03 -7.16 -3.58
CA ALA A 122 -12.13 -6.43 -4.84
C ALA A 122 -13.56 -5.92 -5.10
N ALA A 123 -14.57 -6.72 -4.82
CA ALA A 123 -15.96 -6.30 -4.95
C ALA A 123 -16.32 -5.16 -3.99
N LEU A 124 -15.92 -5.28 -2.72
CA LEU A 124 -16.13 -4.25 -1.70
C LEU A 124 -15.47 -2.93 -2.09
N VAL A 125 -14.18 -2.97 -2.48
CA VAL A 125 -13.47 -1.76 -2.91
C VAL A 125 -14.16 -1.10 -4.10
N LEU A 126 -14.65 -1.86 -5.07
CA LEU A 126 -15.34 -1.29 -6.24
C LEU A 126 -16.72 -0.70 -5.90
N GLU A 127 -17.37 -1.16 -4.82
CA GLU A 127 -18.61 -0.58 -4.34
C GLU A 127 -18.40 0.78 -3.65
N GLU A 128 -17.22 0.99 -3.06
CA GLU A 128 -16.86 2.22 -2.32
C GLU A 128 -16.27 3.35 -3.19
N LEU A 129 -15.96 3.09 -4.47
CA LEU A 129 -15.38 4.05 -5.42
C LEU A 129 -16.44 4.94 -6.10
#